data_AF-A0A328EG85-F1
#
_entry.id   AF-A0A328EG85-F1
#
_cell.length_a   1.000
_cell.length_b   1.000
_cell.length_c   1.000
_cell.angle_alpha   90.00
_cell.angle_beta   90.00
_cell.angle_gamma   90.00
#
_symmetry.space_group_name_H-M   'P 1'
#
loop_
_entity.id
_entity.type
_entity.pdbx_description
1 polymer ?
#
loop_
_entity_poly.entity_id
_entity_poly.type
_entity_poly.pdbx_seq_one_letter_code
_entity_poly.pdbx_strand_id
1 'polypeptide(L)'
;MYLYSFSHYIGQDRVFWCELPSKKVQAGDVLQSESDFFLVLGETVSFPELYQLRYPMQGEFHVAFPKLLSSPALELVHRMVYERYTTYKNTLKLFLDHEIQNLLAKAKRPTSKKYQPLDFSIGKQRIHSEEQEQILIIFPDLRTFTNVLDQQAVGGLFLSALDTQARKNLNRWKIKQGEEQLIFCTGAEVFQDFKKLGQIFLVEPQKRYYASQQDPRYKLETVAKKIAELHGIPLQLIESEMLAQ
;
A
#
# COMPACT_ATOMS: atom_id res chain seq x y z
N MET A 1 -2.22 11.23 -20.10
CA MET A 1 -2.20 10.43 -18.85
C MET A 1 -2.89 11.21 -17.76
N TYR A 2 -3.59 10.51 -16.87
CA TYR A 2 -4.15 11.09 -15.66
C TYR A 2 -3.06 11.26 -14.60
N LEU A 3 -3.05 12.42 -13.95
CA LEU A 3 -2.12 12.76 -12.89
C LEU A 3 -2.91 13.09 -11.63
N TYR A 4 -2.37 12.71 -10.47
CA TYR A 4 -2.84 13.15 -9.15
C TYR A 4 -1.86 14.17 -8.56
N SER A 5 -2.33 15.35 -8.18
CA SER A 5 -1.53 16.36 -7.50
C SER A 5 -1.47 16.13 -5.98
N PHE A 6 -0.27 16.17 -5.41
CA PHE A 6 -0.09 16.13 -3.96
C PHE A 6 -0.33 17.49 -3.28
N SER A 7 -0.19 18.59 -4.02
CA SER A 7 -0.45 19.93 -3.53
C SER A 7 -1.93 20.29 -3.60
N HIS A 8 -2.29 21.45 -3.02
CA HIS A 8 -3.65 21.98 -3.11
C HIS A 8 -3.89 22.58 -4.50
N TYR A 9 -3.87 21.73 -5.53
CA TYR A 9 -4.37 22.13 -6.84
C TYR A 9 -5.90 22.32 -6.78
N ILE A 10 -6.41 23.31 -7.51
CA ILE A 10 -7.82 23.77 -7.49
C ILE A 10 -8.75 22.81 -8.27
N GLY A 11 -8.32 21.57 -8.52
CA GLY A 11 -9.10 20.54 -9.22
C GLY A 11 -9.99 19.70 -8.30
N GLN A 12 -11.15 19.27 -8.80
CA GLN A 12 -11.96 18.24 -8.14
C GLN A 12 -11.12 16.96 -7.98
N ASP A 13 -11.07 16.43 -6.76
CA ASP A 13 -10.30 15.22 -6.43
C ASP A 13 -8.77 15.27 -6.67
N ARG A 14 -8.21 16.43 -7.02
CA ARG A 14 -6.79 16.61 -7.39
C ARG A 14 -6.34 15.75 -8.58
N VAL A 15 -7.26 15.20 -9.36
CA VAL A 15 -6.98 14.40 -10.56
C VAL A 15 -7.28 15.22 -11.81
N PHE A 16 -6.41 15.13 -12.80
CA PHE A 16 -6.59 15.82 -14.08
C PHE A 16 -5.89 15.08 -15.22
N TRP A 17 -6.31 15.38 -16.44
CA TRP A 17 -5.66 14.86 -17.64
C TRP A 17 -4.54 15.80 -18.10
N CYS A 18 -3.38 15.23 -18.41
CA CYS A 18 -2.25 15.93 -19.02
C CYS A 18 -1.74 15.16 -20.24
N GLU A 19 -1.47 15.87 -21.33
CA GLU A 19 -0.74 15.33 -22.47
C GLU A 19 0.76 15.44 -22.17
N LEU A 20 1.42 14.32 -21.92
CA LEU A 20 2.83 14.30 -21.55
C LEU A 20 3.68 14.10 -22.80
N PRO A 21 4.72 14.93 -23.04
CA PRO A 21 5.48 14.93 -24.29
C PRO A 21 6.44 13.73 -24.48
N SER A 22 6.60 12.85 -23.48
CA SER A 22 7.66 11.84 -23.45
C SER A 22 7.14 10.41 -23.29
N LYS A 23 7.63 9.49 -24.15
CA LYS A 23 7.45 8.03 -24.01
C LYS A 23 8.14 7.42 -22.77
N LYS A 24 8.87 8.21 -21.97
CA LYS A 24 9.61 7.73 -20.80
C LYS A 24 8.80 7.74 -19.50
N VAL A 25 7.61 8.36 -19.49
CA VAL A 25 6.77 8.40 -18.29
C VAL A 25 5.90 7.15 -18.21
N GLN A 26 5.87 6.53 -17.04
CA GLN A 26 5.09 5.32 -16.77
C GLN A 26 4.12 5.55 -15.61
N ALA A 27 3.05 4.76 -15.59
CA ALA A 27 2.12 4.74 -14.46
C ALA A 27 2.88 4.37 -13.16
N GLY A 28 2.57 5.07 -12.08
CA GLY A 28 3.24 4.94 -10.79
C GLY A 28 4.50 5.81 -10.64
N ASP A 29 4.97 6.48 -11.68
CA ASP A 29 6.02 7.49 -11.56
C ASP A 29 5.53 8.72 -10.80
N VAL A 30 6.45 9.41 -10.12
CA VAL A 30 6.22 10.76 -9.59
C VAL A 30 6.94 11.76 -10.47
N LEU A 31 6.17 12.69 -11.01
CA LEU A 31 6.65 13.85 -11.75
C LEU A 31 6.78 15.04 -10.80
N GLN A 32 7.68 15.94 -11.15
CA GLN A 32 7.77 17.26 -10.54
C GLN A 32 7.70 18.32 -11.63
N SER A 33 6.97 19.39 -11.36
CA SER A 33 6.94 20.61 -12.14
C SER A 33 7.04 21.77 -11.15
N GLU A 34 8.08 22.60 -11.30
CA GLU A 34 8.40 23.65 -10.33
C GLU A 34 8.48 23.11 -8.88
N SER A 35 7.57 23.55 -8.01
CA SER A 35 7.48 23.13 -6.60
C SER A 35 6.48 22.00 -6.35
N ASP A 36 5.67 21.66 -7.34
CA ASP A 36 4.58 20.69 -7.23
C ASP A 36 4.99 19.29 -7.66
N PHE A 37 4.38 18.29 -7.02
CA PHE A 37 4.59 16.88 -7.28
C PHE A 37 3.29 16.21 -7.73
N PHE A 38 3.43 15.27 -8.66
CA PHE A 38 2.31 14.61 -9.30
C PHE A 38 2.56 13.10 -9.42
N LEU A 39 1.62 12.28 -8.97
CA LEU A 39 1.64 10.83 -9.22
C LEU A 39 0.98 10.55 -10.56
N VAL A 40 1.64 9.78 -11.42
CA VAL A 40 1.08 9.31 -12.69
C VAL A 40 0.14 8.15 -12.41
N LEU A 41 -1.16 8.38 -12.59
CA LEU A 41 -2.19 7.36 -12.40
C LEU A 41 -2.28 6.40 -13.59
N GLY A 42 -1.93 6.85 -14.78
CA GLY A 42 -1.93 6.02 -16.00
C GLY A 42 -2.77 6.62 -17.12
N GLU A 43 -3.08 5.82 -18.14
CA GLU A 43 -3.95 6.24 -19.25
C GLU A 43 -5.43 6.16 -18.90
N THR A 44 -5.77 5.37 -17.89
CA THR A 44 -7.14 5.16 -17.42
C THR A 44 -7.25 5.46 -15.93
N VAL A 45 -8.43 5.86 -15.51
CA VAL A 45 -8.83 6.06 -14.12
C VAL A 45 -10.27 5.58 -13.95
N SER A 46 -10.62 5.16 -12.74
CA SER A 46 -12.01 4.93 -12.32
C SER A 46 -12.82 6.23 -12.41
N PHE A 47 -14.02 6.17 -12.99
CA PHE A 47 -14.92 7.33 -13.20
C PHE A 47 -14.28 8.48 -14.01
N PRO A 48 -13.74 8.22 -15.22
CA PRO A 48 -13.07 9.25 -16.02
C PRO A 48 -13.96 10.44 -16.37
N GLU A 49 -15.28 10.25 -16.42
CA GLU A 49 -16.27 11.29 -16.62
C GLU A 49 -16.21 12.42 -15.58
N LEU A 50 -15.65 12.14 -14.39
CA LEU A 50 -15.46 13.13 -13.32
C LEU A 50 -14.18 13.98 -13.50
N TYR A 51 -13.24 13.57 -14.36
CA TYR A 51 -11.91 14.19 -14.48
C TYR A 51 -11.64 14.74 -15.87
N GLN A 52 -12.56 15.55 -16.38
CA GLN A 52 -12.46 16.15 -17.72
C GLN A 52 -11.56 17.39 -17.76
N LEU A 53 -11.16 17.91 -16.59
CA LEU A 53 -10.26 19.06 -16.49
C LEU A 53 -8.89 18.70 -17.07
N ARG A 54 -8.50 19.43 -18.12
CA ARG A 54 -7.15 19.39 -18.67
C ARG A 54 -6.26 20.34 -17.89
N TYR A 55 -5.08 19.88 -17.51
CA TYR A 55 -4.07 20.76 -16.95
C TYR A 55 -3.41 21.54 -18.08
N PRO A 56 -3.50 22.89 -18.08
CA PRO A 56 -2.76 23.68 -19.05
C PRO A 56 -1.28 23.55 -18.69
N MET A 57 -0.51 22.78 -19.47
CA MET A 57 0.94 22.70 -19.26
C MET A 57 1.53 24.11 -19.36
N GLN A 58 1.94 24.67 -18.22
CA GLN A 58 2.65 25.95 -18.15
C GLN A 58 4.17 25.75 -17.90
N GLY A 59 4.60 24.52 -17.59
CA GLY A 59 6.00 24.19 -17.31
C GLY A 59 6.40 22.78 -17.77
N GLU A 60 7.70 22.48 -17.69
CA GLU A 60 8.24 21.16 -18.01
C GLU A 60 8.09 20.19 -16.84
N PHE A 61 7.65 18.96 -17.12
CA PHE A 61 7.66 17.87 -16.16
C PHE A 61 8.96 17.07 -16.28
N HIS A 62 9.62 16.82 -15.14
CA HIS A 62 10.67 15.81 -15.03
C HIS A 62 10.25 14.69 -14.07
N VAL A 63 10.79 13.48 -14.30
CA VAL A 63 10.56 12.35 -13.41
C VAL A 63 11.39 12.55 -12.14
N ALA A 64 10.72 12.86 -11.03
CA ALA A 64 11.36 13.03 -9.73
C ALA A 64 11.62 11.68 -9.06
N PHE A 65 10.70 10.71 -9.22
CA PHE A 65 10.90 9.35 -8.71
C PHE A 65 10.21 8.32 -9.61
N PRO A 66 10.96 7.37 -10.21
CA PRO A 66 10.36 6.35 -11.05
C PRO A 66 9.67 5.27 -10.20
N LYS A 67 8.48 4.83 -10.62
CA LYS A 67 7.73 3.70 -10.04
C LYS A 67 7.60 3.76 -8.52
N LEU A 68 7.16 4.91 -8.00
CA LEU A 68 6.85 5.05 -6.58
C LEU A 68 5.77 4.05 -6.16
N LEU A 69 4.75 3.84 -6.98
CA LEU A 69 3.79 2.75 -6.84
C LEU A 69 4.02 1.70 -7.94
N SER A 70 4.08 0.44 -7.55
CA SER A 70 4.05 -0.68 -8.49
C SER A 70 2.68 -0.80 -9.18
N SER A 71 2.62 -1.59 -10.26
CA SER A 71 1.37 -1.86 -10.97
C SER A 71 0.30 -2.49 -10.06
N PRO A 72 0.60 -3.50 -9.20
CA PRO A 72 -0.38 -4.00 -8.22
C PRO A 72 -0.88 -2.93 -7.26
N ALA A 73 0.01 -2.10 -6.70
CA ALA A 73 -0.39 -1.06 -5.77
C ALA A 73 -1.29 -0.01 -6.44
N LEU A 74 -0.97 0.39 -7.67
CA LEU A 74 -1.74 1.36 -8.42
C LEU A 74 -3.11 0.82 -8.87
N GLU A 75 -3.17 -0.45 -9.32
CA GLU A 75 -4.45 -1.11 -9.62
C GLU A 75 -5.34 -1.19 -8.37
N LEU A 76 -4.76 -1.44 -7.19
CA LEU A 76 -5.51 -1.41 -5.94
C LEU A 76 -6.07 -0.01 -5.63
N VAL A 77 -5.32 1.07 -5.92
CA VAL A 77 -5.83 2.44 -5.79
C VAL A 77 -7.05 2.64 -6.69
N HIS A 78 -6.96 2.30 -7.98
CA HIS A 78 -8.08 2.45 -8.93
C HIS A 78 -9.31 1.64 -8.48
N ARG A 79 -9.09 0.40 -8.04
CA ARG A 79 -10.15 -0.48 -7.54
C ARG A 79 -10.83 0.07 -6.30
N MET A 80 -10.06 0.59 -5.36
CA MET A 80 -10.61 1.21 -4.15
C MET A 80 -11.49 2.40 -4.48
N VAL A 81 -11.08 3.25 -5.43
CA VAL A 81 -11.91 4.35 -5.93
C VAL A 81 -13.21 3.81 -6.53
N TYR A 82 -13.12 2.82 -7.43
CA TYR A 82 -14.26 2.26 -8.16
C TYR A 82 -15.26 1.54 -7.24
N GLU A 83 -14.81 0.58 -6.45
CA GLU A 83 -15.67 -0.30 -5.67
C GLU A 83 -16.26 0.39 -4.43
N ARG A 84 -15.57 1.41 -3.90
CA ARG A 84 -16.01 2.14 -2.72
C ARG A 84 -16.67 3.47 -3.03
N TYR A 85 -16.83 3.80 -4.33
CA TYR A 85 -17.42 5.05 -4.79
C TYR A 85 -16.86 6.26 -4.03
N THR A 86 -15.54 6.28 -3.90
CA THR A 86 -14.78 7.32 -3.17
C THR A 86 -13.89 8.08 -4.15
N THR A 87 -13.04 8.95 -3.63
CA THR A 87 -12.21 9.86 -4.41
C THR A 87 -10.73 9.42 -4.34
N TYR A 88 -9.93 9.68 -5.38
CA TYR A 88 -8.49 9.42 -5.35
C TYR A 88 -7.82 10.15 -4.19
N LYS A 89 -8.26 11.37 -3.86
CA LYS A 89 -7.81 12.16 -2.71
C LYS A 89 -7.99 11.43 -1.39
N ASN A 90 -9.08 10.68 -1.20
CA ASN A 90 -9.30 9.94 0.04
C ASN A 90 -8.61 8.57 0.01
N THR A 91 -8.63 7.89 -1.15
CA THR A 91 -7.95 6.60 -1.32
C THR A 91 -6.43 6.72 -1.16
N LEU A 92 -5.78 7.69 -1.80
CA LEU A 92 -4.32 7.79 -1.81
C LEU A 92 -3.72 8.08 -0.42
N LYS A 93 -4.48 8.64 0.52
CA LYS A 93 -4.05 8.80 1.92
C LYS A 93 -3.76 7.47 2.62
N LEU A 94 -4.37 6.38 2.16
CA LEU A 94 -4.08 5.04 2.66
C LEU A 94 -2.70 4.55 2.19
N PHE A 95 -2.31 4.94 0.97
CA PHE A 95 -1.12 4.41 0.29
C PHE A 95 0.11 5.27 0.48
N LEU A 96 -0.05 6.59 0.52
CA LEU A 96 1.03 7.57 0.46
C LEU A 96 0.84 8.70 1.47
N ASP A 97 1.96 9.32 1.84
CA ASP A 97 1.95 10.55 2.62
C ASP A 97 1.40 11.71 1.78
N HIS A 98 0.65 12.62 2.38
CA HIS A 98 0.25 13.86 1.73
C HIS A 98 1.47 14.76 1.49
N GLU A 99 2.45 14.73 2.39
CA GLU A 99 3.74 15.40 2.26
C GLU A 99 4.72 14.50 1.49
N ILE A 100 4.47 14.38 0.18
CA ILE A 100 5.24 13.49 -0.69
C ILE A 100 6.75 13.77 -0.67
N GLN A 101 7.16 15.03 -0.50
CA GLN A 101 8.56 15.42 -0.35
C GLN A 101 9.24 14.71 0.83
N ASN A 102 8.54 14.60 1.96
CA ASN A 102 9.05 13.92 3.16
C ASN A 102 9.19 12.41 2.93
N LEU A 103 8.27 11.81 2.17
CA LEU A 103 8.38 10.41 1.76
C LEU A 103 9.59 10.22 0.82
N LEU A 104 9.72 11.03 -0.23
CA LEU A 104 10.79 10.92 -1.22
C LEU A 104 12.18 11.19 -0.61
N ALA A 105 12.29 12.11 0.34
CA ALA A 105 13.54 12.40 1.05
C ALA A 105 14.07 11.21 1.88
N LYS A 106 13.19 10.26 2.23
CA LYS A 106 13.55 9.02 2.94
C LYS A 106 13.86 7.85 2.00
N ALA A 107 13.72 8.04 0.68
CA ALA A 107 14.05 7.02 -0.29
C ALA A 107 15.53 6.66 -0.21
N LYS A 108 15.82 5.41 0.15
CA LYS A 108 17.19 4.87 0.14
C LYS A 108 17.43 4.09 -1.14
N ARG A 109 18.71 3.82 -1.45
CA ARG A 109 19.03 2.86 -2.52
C ARG A 109 18.57 1.46 -2.09
N PRO A 110 17.99 0.65 -2.99
CA PRO A 110 17.55 -0.69 -2.65
C PRO A 110 18.72 -1.51 -2.12
N THR A 111 18.58 -2.08 -0.93
CA THR A 111 19.55 -3.06 -0.44
C THR A 111 19.16 -4.47 -0.87
N SER A 112 20.13 -5.24 -1.38
CA SER A 112 19.94 -6.67 -1.68
C SER A 112 20.08 -7.48 -0.38
N LYS A 113 19.07 -7.40 0.49
CA LYS A 113 19.00 -8.28 1.66
C LYS A 113 18.47 -9.63 1.20
N LYS A 114 19.22 -10.70 1.45
CA LYS A 114 18.72 -12.05 1.32
C LYS A 114 17.94 -12.41 2.58
N TYR A 115 16.72 -12.89 2.38
CA TYR A 115 15.89 -13.43 3.43
C TYR A 115 16.41 -14.78 3.88
N GLN A 116 16.28 -15.06 5.18
CA GLN A 116 16.53 -16.39 5.70
C GLN A 116 15.24 -17.22 5.61
N PRO A 117 15.34 -18.55 5.54
CA PRO A 117 14.18 -19.40 5.72
C PRO A 117 13.48 -19.07 7.03
N LEU A 118 12.16 -19.01 6.99
CA LEU A 118 11.33 -18.59 8.12
C LEU A 118 10.32 -19.68 8.41
N ASP A 119 10.27 -20.16 9.64
CA ASP A 119 9.39 -21.23 10.09
C ASP A 119 8.95 -20.95 11.52
N PHE A 120 7.66 -20.69 11.70
CA PHE A 120 7.04 -20.42 12.99
C PHE A 120 5.56 -20.77 12.95
N SER A 121 4.91 -20.77 14.12
CA SER A 121 3.48 -21.09 14.22
C SER A 121 2.68 -19.94 14.82
N ILE A 122 1.47 -19.77 14.30
CA ILE A 122 0.41 -18.94 14.87
C ILE A 122 -0.72 -19.89 15.29
N GLY A 123 -0.81 -20.20 16.57
CA GLY A 123 -1.66 -21.28 17.06
C GLY A 123 -1.28 -22.61 16.39
N LYS A 124 -2.26 -23.25 15.74
CA LYS A 124 -2.11 -24.50 14.97
C LYS A 124 -1.63 -24.28 13.53
N GLN A 125 -1.62 -23.04 13.04
CA GLN A 125 -1.16 -22.73 11.70
C GLN A 125 0.36 -22.59 11.67
N ARG A 126 1.04 -23.49 10.96
CA ARG A 126 2.47 -23.34 10.65
C ARG A 126 2.64 -22.41 9.45
N ILE A 127 3.56 -21.46 9.56
CA ILE A 127 3.91 -20.51 8.53
C ILE A 127 5.36 -20.77 8.15
N HIS A 128 5.57 -21.08 6.88
CA HIS A 128 6.87 -21.46 6.34
C HIS A 128 7.14 -20.71 5.04
N SER A 129 8.38 -20.26 4.86
CA SER A 129 8.84 -19.70 3.58
C SER A 129 10.33 -19.98 3.40
N GLU A 130 10.64 -20.70 2.32
CA GLU A 130 12.01 -20.91 1.80
C GLU A 130 12.34 -19.93 0.66
N GLU A 131 11.34 -19.21 0.17
CA GLU A 131 11.47 -18.28 -0.94
C GLU A 131 11.97 -16.90 -0.49
N GLN A 132 12.55 -16.16 -1.43
CA GLN A 132 12.88 -14.75 -1.26
C GLN A 132 11.62 -13.89 -1.44
N GLU A 133 10.62 -14.07 -0.60
CA GLU A 133 9.32 -13.40 -0.65
C GLU A 133 8.96 -12.74 0.69
N GLN A 134 8.04 -11.79 0.66
CA GLN A 134 7.48 -11.14 1.84
C GLN A 134 6.20 -11.86 2.26
N ILE A 135 5.97 -11.91 3.57
CA ILE A 135 4.79 -12.50 4.21
C ILE A 135 4.06 -11.39 4.94
N LEU A 136 2.77 -11.22 4.64
CA LEU A 136 1.90 -10.27 5.30
C LEU A 136 0.93 -11.00 6.23
N ILE A 137 0.89 -10.60 7.50
CA ILE A 137 -0.03 -11.17 8.49
C ILE A 137 -0.85 -10.03 9.09
N ILE A 138 -2.14 -10.12 8.88
CA ILE A 138 -3.10 -9.07 9.19
C ILE A 138 -3.85 -9.46 10.45
N PHE A 139 -3.79 -8.59 11.46
CA PHE A 139 -4.47 -8.74 12.74
C PHE A 139 -5.64 -7.75 12.87
N PRO A 140 -6.70 -8.13 13.61
CA PRO A 140 -7.89 -7.30 13.75
C PRO A 140 -7.63 -6.09 14.65
N ASP A 141 -6.80 -6.29 15.68
CA ASP A 141 -6.46 -5.29 16.67
C ASP A 141 -5.12 -5.66 17.35
N LEU A 142 -4.57 -4.68 18.07
CA LEU A 142 -3.32 -4.84 18.82
C LEU A 142 -3.40 -5.94 19.88
N ARG A 143 -4.58 -6.15 20.48
CA ARG A 143 -4.76 -7.11 21.57
C ARG A 143 -4.67 -8.54 21.06
N THR A 144 -5.29 -8.85 19.91
CA THR A 144 -5.10 -10.16 19.27
C THR A 144 -3.62 -10.36 18.92
N PHE A 145 -2.97 -9.37 18.31
CA PHE A 145 -1.56 -9.47 17.95
C PHE A 145 -0.68 -9.84 19.16
N THR A 146 -0.77 -9.09 20.25
CA THR A 146 0.05 -9.33 21.46
C THR A 146 -0.28 -10.63 22.19
N ASN A 147 -1.51 -11.12 22.07
CA ASN A 147 -1.92 -12.35 22.75
C ASN A 147 -1.54 -13.61 21.97
N VAL A 148 -1.44 -13.50 20.64
CA VAL A 148 -1.24 -14.64 19.74
C VAL A 148 0.24 -14.79 19.37
N LEU A 149 1.00 -13.70 19.35
CA LEU A 149 2.36 -13.69 18.84
C LEU A 149 3.31 -12.97 19.79
N ASP A 150 4.39 -13.64 20.17
CA ASP A 150 5.57 -12.98 20.71
C ASP A 150 6.44 -12.46 19.57
N GLN A 151 6.27 -11.18 19.22
CA GLN A 151 7.04 -10.53 18.16
C GLN A 151 8.55 -10.53 18.43
N GLN A 152 8.99 -10.53 19.70
CA GLN A 152 10.42 -10.52 19.99
C GLN A 152 11.06 -11.86 19.65
N ALA A 153 10.34 -12.96 19.88
CA ALA A 153 10.77 -14.29 19.52
C ALA A 153 10.73 -14.54 18.00
N VAL A 154 9.68 -14.07 17.33
CA VAL A 154 9.47 -14.32 15.89
C VAL A 154 10.24 -13.33 15.00
N GLY A 155 10.50 -12.12 15.50
CA GLY A 155 11.02 -11.02 14.70
C GLY A 155 9.97 -10.46 13.73
N GLY A 156 10.38 -9.54 12.85
CA GLY A 156 9.53 -8.94 11.82
C GLY A 156 9.04 -7.53 12.14
N LEU A 157 8.51 -6.85 11.12
CA LEU A 157 8.08 -5.46 11.18
C LEU A 157 6.59 -5.38 11.50
N PHE A 158 6.24 -4.76 12.63
CA PHE A 158 4.84 -4.44 12.97
C PHE A 158 4.49 -3.02 12.54
N LEU A 159 3.39 -2.88 11.78
CA LEU A 159 2.84 -1.61 11.30
C LEU A 159 1.64 -1.21 12.17
N SER A 160 1.79 -0.08 12.87
CA SER A 160 0.75 0.45 13.74
C SER A 160 0.11 1.71 13.17
N ALA A 161 -1.22 1.81 13.30
CA ALA A 161 -1.91 3.08 13.04
C ALA A 161 -1.44 4.22 13.95
N LEU A 162 -0.90 3.88 15.14
CA LEU A 162 -0.36 4.82 16.13
C LEU A 162 1.05 5.32 15.81
N ASP A 163 1.72 4.77 14.79
CA ASP A 163 3.05 5.22 14.40
C ASP A 163 3.02 6.66 13.87
N THR A 164 4.09 7.41 14.16
CA THR A 164 4.27 8.74 13.56
C THR A 164 4.40 8.63 12.05
N GLN A 165 4.00 9.68 11.33
CA GLN A 165 4.08 9.71 9.86
C GLN A 165 5.51 9.45 9.36
N ALA A 166 6.53 9.98 10.05
CA ALA A 166 7.93 9.72 9.75
C ALA A 166 8.29 8.23 9.85
N ARG A 167 7.76 7.51 10.85
CA ARG A 167 7.97 6.07 11.01
C ARG A 167 7.21 5.27 9.96
N LYS A 168 5.97 5.65 9.62
CA LYS A 168 5.22 5.04 8.52
C LYS A 168 5.95 5.15 7.19
N ASN A 169 6.50 6.32 6.87
CA ASN A 169 7.32 6.52 5.66
C ASN A 169 8.57 5.65 5.65
N LEU A 170 9.27 5.53 6.79
CA LEU A 170 10.43 4.63 6.92
C LEU A 170 10.02 3.17 6.65
N ASN A 171 8.95 2.71 7.29
CA ASN A 171 8.44 1.35 7.15
C ASN A 171 8.00 1.06 5.71
N ARG A 172 7.33 2.01 5.03
CA ARG A 172 6.94 1.88 3.63
C ARG A 172 8.14 1.64 2.72
N TRP A 173 9.24 2.37 2.93
CA TRP A 173 10.47 2.15 2.16
C TRP A 173 11.10 0.80 2.46
N LYS A 174 11.17 0.38 3.72
CA LYS A 174 11.65 -0.95 4.10
C LYS A 174 10.88 -2.06 3.37
N ILE A 175 9.56 -1.94 3.28
CA ILE A 175 8.70 -2.90 2.59
C ILE A 175 8.92 -2.87 1.09
N LYS A 176 8.87 -1.68 0.47
CA LYS A 176 9.07 -1.48 -0.98
C LYS A 176 10.44 -1.92 -1.46
N GLN A 177 11.47 -1.84 -0.61
CA GLN A 177 12.83 -2.25 -0.92
C GLN A 177 13.10 -3.72 -0.57
N GLY A 178 12.17 -4.39 0.09
CA GLY A 178 12.31 -5.77 0.57
C GLY A 178 13.41 -5.92 1.61
N GLU A 179 13.49 -4.98 2.55
CA GLU A 179 14.35 -5.09 3.73
C GLU A 179 13.72 -5.98 4.81
N GLU A 180 12.39 -6.13 4.76
CA GLU A 180 11.59 -6.84 5.75
C GLU A 180 10.80 -7.96 5.06
N GLN A 181 11.07 -9.18 5.50
CA GLN A 181 10.42 -10.40 5.02
C GLN A 181 9.05 -10.57 5.69
N LEU A 182 9.01 -10.50 7.02
CA LEU A 182 7.82 -10.73 7.81
C LEU A 182 7.20 -9.40 8.25
N ILE A 183 5.95 -9.17 7.84
CA ILE A 183 5.24 -7.91 8.04
C ILE A 183 3.92 -8.21 8.74
N PHE A 184 3.71 -7.56 9.86
CA PHE A 184 2.47 -7.61 10.63
C PHE A 184 1.78 -6.26 10.53
N CYS A 185 0.47 -6.25 10.39
CA CYS A 185 -0.27 -5.00 10.43
C CYS A 185 -1.65 -5.16 11.04
N THR A 186 -2.20 -4.03 11.46
CA THR A 186 -3.63 -3.90 11.74
C THR A 186 -4.30 -3.11 10.61
N GLY A 187 -5.59 -3.37 10.38
CA GLY A 187 -6.51 -2.46 9.68
C GLY A 187 -5.91 -1.63 8.53
N ALA A 188 -5.87 -0.32 8.73
CA ALA A 188 -5.50 0.68 7.72
C ALA A 188 -4.03 0.62 7.26
N GLU A 189 -3.17 -0.14 7.92
CA GLU A 189 -1.74 -0.23 7.53
C GLU A 189 -1.47 -1.33 6.48
N VAL A 190 -2.52 -2.00 5.97
CA VAL A 190 -2.40 -3.02 4.91
C VAL A 190 -1.95 -2.46 3.56
N PHE A 191 -2.21 -1.19 3.29
CA PHE A 191 -2.02 -0.56 1.97
C PHE A 191 -0.54 -0.20 1.72
N GLN A 192 0.27 -1.22 1.49
CA GLN A 192 1.70 -1.11 1.24
C GLN A 192 2.05 -1.50 -0.20
N ASP A 193 3.16 -0.98 -0.71
CA ASP A 193 3.72 -1.37 -1.99
C ASP A 193 4.85 -2.39 -1.77
N PHE A 194 4.52 -3.67 -1.87
CA PHE A 194 5.45 -4.77 -1.58
C PHE A 194 6.43 -5.01 -2.74
N LYS A 195 7.68 -5.37 -2.42
CA LYS A 195 8.68 -5.73 -3.44
C LYS A 195 8.36 -7.07 -4.11
N LYS A 196 8.05 -8.09 -3.30
CA LYS A 196 7.63 -9.42 -3.75
C LYS A 196 6.82 -10.06 -2.62
N LEU A 197 5.51 -9.86 -2.61
CA LEU A 197 4.61 -10.50 -1.66
C LEU A 197 4.31 -11.93 -2.11
N GLY A 198 4.43 -12.90 -1.21
CA GLY A 198 4.24 -14.32 -1.49
C GLY A 198 3.09 -14.97 -0.74
N GLN A 199 2.82 -14.49 0.48
CA GLN A 199 1.78 -15.07 1.33
C GLN A 199 1.04 -13.97 2.11
N ILE A 200 -0.27 -14.15 2.28
CA ILE A 200 -1.10 -13.30 3.12
C ILE A 200 -1.91 -14.16 4.08
N PHE A 201 -1.88 -13.80 5.37
CA PHE A 201 -2.70 -14.41 6.41
C PHE A 201 -3.61 -13.34 7.03
N LEU A 202 -4.90 -13.65 7.18
CA LEU A 202 -5.87 -12.82 7.89
C LEU A 202 -6.33 -13.54 9.15
N VAL A 203 -6.01 -12.96 10.31
CA VAL A 203 -6.26 -13.56 11.62
C VAL A 203 -7.61 -13.12 12.16
N GLU A 204 -8.43 -14.06 12.61
CA GLU A 204 -9.79 -13.84 13.14
C GLU A 204 -10.67 -12.96 12.23
N PRO A 205 -10.91 -13.36 10.96
CA PRO A 205 -11.65 -12.57 9.97
C PRO A 205 -13.07 -12.17 10.41
N GLN A 206 -13.68 -12.93 11.31
CA GLN A 206 -15.01 -12.68 11.88
C GLN A 206 -15.06 -11.45 12.80
N LYS A 207 -13.92 -10.91 13.24
CA LYS A 207 -13.90 -9.73 14.12
C LYS A 207 -14.32 -8.45 13.38
N ARG A 208 -15.21 -7.69 14.03
CA ARG A 208 -15.77 -6.44 13.49
C ARG A 208 -14.74 -5.34 13.18
N TYR A 209 -13.55 -5.40 13.79
CA TYR A 209 -12.50 -4.38 13.65
C TYR A 209 -11.90 -4.30 12.24
N TYR A 210 -12.25 -5.24 11.35
CA TYR A 210 -11.89 -5.21 9.93
C TYR A 210 -12.78 -4.33 9.05
N ALA A 211 -13.82 -3.70 9.59
CA ALA A 211 -14.66 -2.79 8.82
C ALA A 211 -14.31 -1.32 9.11
N SER A 212 -13.67 -0.63 8.15
CA SER A 212 -13.48 0.82 8.20
C SER A 212 -14.81 1.53 8.00
N GLN A 213 -15.19 2.38 8.97
CA GLN A 213 -16.43 3.17 8.93
C GLN A 213 -16.22 4.57 8.35
N GLN A 214 -14.96 5.06 8.38
CA GLN A 214 -14.56 6.34 7.80
C GLN A 214 -14.29 6.16 6.31
N ASP A 215 -14.51 7.21 5.52
CA ASP A 215 -14.20 7.19 4.10
C ASP A 215 -12.67 7.18 3.87
N PRO A 216 -12.13 6.28 3.02
CA PRO A 216 -12.83 5.23 2.26
C PRO A 216 -13.36 4.10 3.14
N ARG A 217 -14.64 3.77 2.98
CA ARG A 217 -15.28 2.65 3.71
C ARG A 217 -14.92 1.34 3.04
N TYR A 218 -14.36 0.39 3.78
CA TYR A 218 -14.01 -0.92 3.24
C TYR A 218 -14.05 -2.01 4.30
N LYS A 219 -14.21 -3.26 3.84
CA LYS A 219 -13.95 -4.47 4.63
C LYS A 219 -12.56 -4.97 4.30
N LEU A 220 -11.72 -5.16 5.31
CA LEU A 220 -10.32 -5.53 5.14
C LEU A 220 -10.17 -6.90 4.46
N GLU A 221 -11.07 -7.83 4.73
CA GLU A 221 -11.08 -9.13 4.05
C GLU A 221 -11.20 -8.98 2.52
N THR A 222 -12.07 -8.10 2.02
CA THR A 222 -12.20 -7.83 0.59
C THR A 222 -10.94 -7.19 0.01
N VAL A 223 -10.32 -6.28 0.76
CA VAL A 223 -9.05 -5.63 0.37
C VAL A 223 -7.93 -6.66 0.31
N ALA A 224 -7.79 -7.51 1.33
CA ALA A 224 -6.77 -8.56 1.40
C ALA A 224 -6.94 -9.59 0.27
N LYS A 225 -8.18 -10.00 -0.03
CA LYS A 225 -8.49 -10.84 -1.20
C LYS A 225 -8.01 -10.17 -2.48
N LYS A 226 -8.26 -8.87 -2.64
CA LYS A 226 -7.84 -8.15 -3.84
C LYS A 226 -6.31 -8.02 -3.95
N ILE A 227 -5.62 -7.75 -2.85
CA ILE A 227 -4.15 -7.77 -2.81
C ILE A 227 -3.64 -9.15 -3.23
N ALA A 228 -4.21 -10.24 -2.69
CA ALA A 228 -3.82 -11.60 -3.03
C ALA A 228 -3.97 -11.89 -4.54
N GLU A 229 -5.11 -11.51 -5.13
CA GLU A 229 -5.35 -11.62 -6.58
C GLU A 229 -4.33 -10.84 -7.43
N LEU A 230 -4.05 -9.59 -7.07
CA LEU A 230 -3.14 -8.72 -7.82
C LEU A 230 -1.68 -9.19 -7.77
N HIS A 231 -1.32 -9.92 -6.72
CA HIS A 231 -0.02 -10.54 -6.56
C HIS A 231 0.03 -12.01 -7.06
N GLY A 232 -1.11 -12.61 -7.40
CA GLY A 232 -1.19 -14.00 -7.84
C GLY A 232 -0.90 -15.03 -6.72
N ILE A 233 -1.26 -14.69 -5.49
CA ILE A 233 -0.94 -15.48 -4.27
C ILE A 233 -2.20 -15.85 -3.49
N PRO A 234 -2.17 -16.87 -2.62
CA PRO A 234 -3.32 -17.22 -1.79
C PRO A 234 -3.49 -16.29 -0.59
N LEU A 235 -4.75 -16.01 -0.23
CA LEU A 235 -5.12 -15.50 1.09
C LEU A 235 -5.51 -16.67 1.99
N GLN A 236 -4.85 -16.81 3.13
CA GLN A 236 -5.17 -17.82 4.15
C GLN A 236 -5.86 -17.17 5.34
N LEU A 237 -6.87 -17.84 5.88
CA LEU A 237 -7.60 -17.38 7.06
C LEU A 237 -7.16 -18.18 8.28
N ILE A 238 -6.88 -17.49 9.38
CA ILE A 238 -6.59 -18.12 10.68
C ILE A 238 -7.75 -17.83 11.61
N GLU A 239 -8.68 -18.78 11.71
CA GLU A 239 -9.88 -18.67 12.54
C GLU A 239 -9.57 -18.86 14.03
N SER A 240 -10.47 -18.43 14.93
CA SER A 240 -10.22 -18.54 16.38
C SER A 240 -9.98 -19.97 16.86
N GLU A 241 -10.60 -20.98 16.23
CA GLU A 241 -10.39 -22.40 16.56
C GLU A 241 -8.95 -22.88 16.29
N MET A 242 -8.28 -22.24 15.32
CA MET A 242 -6.89 -22.49 14.98
C MET A 242 -5.94 -21.80 15.97
N LEU A 243 -6.40 -20.76 16.67
CA LEU A 243 -5.61 -20.05 17.68
C LEU A 243 -5.68 -20.71 19.07
N ALA A 244 -6.76 -21.46 19.34
CA ALA A 244 -6.89 -22.22 20.58
C ALA A 244 -5.86 -23.37 20.61
N GLN A 245 -5.05 -23.42 21.67
CA GLN A 245 -4.10 -24.51 21.93
C GLN A 245 -4.83 -25.84 22.09
#